data_AF-A0A7S1HB92-F1
#
_entry.id   AF-A0A7S1HB92-F1
#
_cell.length_a   1.000
_cell.length_b   1.000
_cell.length_c   1.000
_cell.angle_alpha   90.00
_cell.angle_beta   90.00
_cell.angle_gamma   90.00
#
_symmetry.space_group_name_H-M   'P 1'
#
loop_
_entity.id
_entity.type
_entity.pdbx_description
1 polymer ?
#
loop_
_entity_poly.entity_id
_entity_poly.type
_entity_poly.pdbx_seq_one_letter_code
_entity_poly.pdbx_strand_id
1 'polypeptide(L)'
;GTPVWCEVRSKAIDRSDLSRGSIWITQDITARKLAEQELVHAKHQLEVLVAQRTEQLSQTVAALEQKIAEQQAAEAHIQRLAMFDGLTGLPNRHLLADRATQAIDIAHRGAEPLAVL
;
A
#
# COMPACT_ATOMS: atom_id res chain seq x y z
N GLY A 1 30.09 -26.13 -35.71
CA GLY A 1 28.82 -25.45 -36.03
C GLY A 1 28.10 -25.15 -34.73
N THR A 2 27.26 -24.11 -34.70
CA THR A 2 26.49 -23.70 -33.51
C THR A 2 25.14 -24.43 -33.49
N PRO A 3 24.72 -25.03 -32.35
CA PRO A 3 23.41 -25.65 -32.25
C PRO A 3 22.29 -24.61 -32.32
N VAL A 4 21.21 -24.93 -33.03
CA VAL A 4 20.00 -24.10 -33.14
C VAL A 4 18.77 -24.91 -32.76
N TRP A 5 17.75 -24.22 -32.25
CA TRP A 5 16.45 -24.83 -32.05
C TRP A 5 15.68 -24.81 -33.36
N CYS A 6 15.31 -25.99 -33.85
CA CYS A 6 14.51 -26.13 -35.06
C CYS A 6 13.12 -26.66 -34.73
N GLU A 7 12.09 -26.00 -35.25
CA GLU A 7 10.78 -26.61 -35.39
C GLU A 7 10.75 -27.33 -36.73
N VAL A 8 10.51 -28.64 -36.69
CA VAL A 8 10.52 -29.49 -37.88
C VAL A 8 9.13 -30.06 -38.08
N ARG A 9 8.57 -29.86 -39.27
CA ARG A 9 7.30 -30.43 -39.70
C ARG A 9 7.52 -31.27 -40.93
N SER A 10 6.94 -32.46 -40.96
CA SER A 10 7.04 -33.34 -42.12
C SER A 10 5.69 -33.89 -42.54
N LYS A 11 5.57 -34.15 -43.84
CA LYS A 11 4.41 -34.81 -44.42
C LYS A 11 4.88 -35.80 -45.48
N ALA A 12 4.42 -37.05 -45.39
CA ALA A 12 4.65 -38.03 -46.44
C ALA A 12 3.99 -37.57 -47.74
N ILE A 13 4.69 -37.73 -48.86
CA ILE A 13 4.18 -37.39 -50.20
C ILE A 13 3.04 -38.35 -50.56
N ASP A 14 3.21 -39.62 -50.23
CA ASP A 14 2.19 -40.66 -50.29
C ASP A 14 2.14 -41.39 -48.93
N ARG A 15 0.95 -41.54 -48.36
CA ARG A 15 0.76 -42.21 -47.06
C ARG A 15 0.69 -43.74 -47.20
N SER A 16 0.36 -44.23 -48.39
CA SER A 16 0.26 -45.66 -48.68
C SER A 16 1.58 -46.23 -49.20
N ASP A 17 2.48 -45.37 -49.67
CA ASP A 17 3.83 -45.73 -50.12
C ASP A 17 4.87 -44.71 -49.63
N LEU A 18 5.49 -45.01 -48.49
CA LEU A 18 6.51 -44.15 -47.86
C LEU A 18 7.81 -44.05 -48.67
N SER A 19 8.05 -44.95 -49.64
CA SER A 19 9.24 -44.91 -50.49
C SER A 19 9.25 -43.70 -51.43
N ARG A 20 8.06 -43.14 -51.69
CA ARG A 20 7.90 -41.92 -52.49
C ARG A 20 8.42 -40.65 -51.80
N GLY A 21 8.84 -40.77 -50.54
CA GLY A 21 9.53 -39.72 -49.81
C GLY A 21 8.59 -38.82 -49.00
N SER A 22 9.18 -37.79 -48.40
CA SER A 22 8.51 -36.87 -47.50
C SER A 22 8.98 -35.44 -47.73
N ILE A 23 8.06 -34.50 -47.57
CA ILE A 23 8.34 -33.07 -47.58
C ILE A 23 8.63 -32.67 -46.14
N TRP A 24 9.75 -31.96 -45.93
CA TRP A 24 10.19 -31.45 -44.64
C TRP A 24 10.27 -29.93 -44.70
N ILE A 25 9.73 -29.28 -43.67
CA ILE A 25 9.88 -27.85 -43.42
C ILE A 25 10.61 -27.71 -42.10
N THR A 26 11.75 -27.02 -42.12
CA THR A 26 12.55 -26.70 -40.94
C THR A 26 12.56 -25.20 -40.74
N GLN A 27 12.16 -24.76 -39.54
CA GLN A 27 12.22 -23.36 -39.15
C GLN A 27 13.15 -23.23 -37.95
N ASP A 28 14.14 -22.35 -38.05
CA ASP A 28 14.91 -21.93 -36.88
C ASP A 28 14.02 -21.08 -35.97
N ILE A 29 13.87 -21.52 -34.73
CA ILE A 29 13.07 -20.88 -33.68
C ILE A 29 13.93 -20.44 -32.50
N THR A 30 15.25 -20.38 -32.65
CA THR A 30 16.20 -20.01 -31.59
C THR A 30 15.87 -18.63 -31.02
N ALA A 31 15.62 -17.64 -31.89
CA ALA A 31 15.25 -16.29 -31.47
C ALA A 31 13.96 -16.27 -30.64
N ARG A 32 12.95 -17.05 -31.03
CA ARG A 32 11.69 -17.19 -30.27
C ARG A 32 11.97 -17.78 -28.88
N LYS A 33 12.77 -18.84 -28.82
CA LYS A 33 13.09 -19.51 -27.54
C LYS A 33 13.87 -18.63 -26.59
N LEU A 34 14.80 -17.82 -27.09
CA LEU A 34 15.52 -16.85 -26.28
C LEU A 34 14.59 -15.76 -25.74
N ALA A 35 13.72 -15.19 -26.58
CA ALA A 35 12.75 -14.19 -26.13
C ALA A 35 11.77 -14.74 -25.09
N GLU A 36 11.27 -15.98 -25.28
CA GLU A 36 10.44 -16.67 -24.29
C GLU A 36 11.17 -16.82 -22.94
N GLN A 37 12.44 -17.21 -22.97
CA GLN A 37 13.25 -17.35 -21.76
C GLN A 37 13.50 -16.01 -21.09
N GLU A 38 13.92 -14.99 -21.82
CA GLU A 38 14.14 -13.64 -21.28
C GLU A 38 12.88 -13.10 -20.60
N LEU A 39 11.71 -13.30 -21.22
CA LEU A 39 10.44 -12.88 -20.65
C LEU A 39 10.13 -13.61 -19.33
N VAL A 40 10.38 -14.93 -19.26
CA VAL A 40 10.18 -15.71 -18.04
C VAL A 40 11.11 -15.22 -16.92
N HIS A 41 12.38 -14.95 -17.23
CA HIS A 41 13.34 -14.44 -16.25
C HIS A 41 12.94 -13.03 -15.78
N ALA A 42 12.58 -12.13 -16.70
CA ALA A 42 12.15 -10.78 -16.36
C ALA A 42 10.88 -10.79 -15.50
N LYS A 43 9.89 -11.63 -15.84
CA LYS A 43 8.68 -11.81 -15.03
C LYS A 43 9.02 -12.27 -13.61
N HIS A 44 9.87 -13.28 -13.47
CA HIS A 44 10.27 -13.78 -12.15
C HIS A 44 10.97 -12.70 -11.31
N GLN A 45 11.87 -11.93 -11.93
CA GLN A 45 12.54 -10.81 -11.25
C GLN A 45 11.55 -9.73 -10.79
N LEU A 46 10.55 -9.40 -11.62
CA LEU A 46 9.50 -8.45 -11.26
C LEU A 46 8.65 -8.96 -10.10
N GLU A 47 8.26 -10.25 -10.10
CA GLU A 47 7.48 -10.85 -9.01
C GLU A 47 8.23 -10.75 -7.68
N VAL A 48 9.53 -11.06 -7.68
CA VAL A 48 10.39 -10.93 -6.49
C VAL A 48 10.45 -9.47 -6.01
N LEU A 49 10.67 -8.53 -6.94
CA LEU A 49 10.77 -7.11 -6.59
C LEU A 49 9.45 -6.55 -6.05
N VAL A 50 8.32 -6.94 -6.64
CA VAL A 50 6.98 -6.55 -6.17
C VAL A 50 6.75 -7.06 -4.76
N ALA A 51 7.08 -8.33 -4.47
CA ALA A 51 6.96 -8.88 -3.12
C ALA A 51 7.83 -8.09 -2.11
N GLN A 52 9.09 -7.82 -2.45
CA GLN A 52 9.99 -7.05 -1.59
C GLN A 52 9.49 -5.63 -1.33
N ARG A 53 9.03 -4.92 -2.37
CA ARG A 53 8.51 -3.55 -2.25
C ARG A 53 7.20 -3.49 -1.49
N THR A 54 6.35 -4.50 -1.65
CA THR A 54 5.07 -4.60 -0.91
C THR A 54 5.34 -4.79 0.58
N GLU A 55 6.30 -5.63 0.94
CA GLU A 55 6.72 -5.83 2.33
C GLU A 55 7.31 -4.54 2.93
N GLN A 56 8.22 -3.87 2.21
CA GLN A 56 8.79 -2.60 2.66
C GLN A 56 7.72 -1.51 2.85
N LEU A 57 6.75 -1.43 1.93
CA LEU A 57 5.66 -0.47 2.04
C LEU A 57 4.77 -0.79 3.23
N SER A 58 4.39 -2.06 3.43
CA SER A 58 3.60 -2.51 4.58
C SER A 58 4.27 -2.13 5.91
N GLN A 59 5.57 -2.38 6.04
CA GLN A 59 6.35 -2.01 7.22
C GLN A 59 6.38 -0.49 7.44
N THR A 60 6.53 0.29 6.36
CA THR A 60 6.54 1.75 6.44
C THR A 60 5.18 2.29 6.87
N VAL A 61 4.09 1.75 6.32
CA VAL A 61 2.73 2.12 6.70
C VAL A 61 2.50 1.82 8.19
N ALA A 62 2.82 0.60 8.65
CA ALA A 62 2.68 0.24 10.06
C ALA A 62 3.48 1.17 10.99
N ALA A 63 4.71 1.52 10.61
CA ALA A 63 5.54 2.45 11.39
C ALA A 63 4.96 3.88 11.41
N LEU A 64 4.36 4.35 10.32
CA LEU A 64 3.71 5.66 10.26
C LEU A 64 2.42 5.67 11.09
N GLU A 65 1.61 4.62 11.00
CA GLU A 65 0.39 4.47 11.81
C GLU A 65 0.73 4.49 13.31
N GLN A 66 1.80 3.80 13.73
CA GLN A 66 2.26 3.86 15.11
C GLN A 66 2.66 5.29 15.53
N LYS A 67 3.42 6.01 14.69
CA LYS A 67 3.80 7.40 14.98
C LYS A 67 2.59 8.34 15.08
N ILE A 68 1.59 8.17 14.22
CA ILE A 68 0.35 8.95 14.28
C ILE A 68 -0.39 8.67 15.58
N ALA A 69 -0.50 7.40 15.99
CA ALA A 69 -1.14 7.03 17.25
C ALA A 69 -0.41 7.64 18.46
N GLU A 70 0.92 7.60 18.48
CA GLU A 70 1.74 8.21 19.53
C GLU A 70 1.54 9.74 19.59
N GLN A 71 1.52 10.40 18.43
CA GLN A 71 1.28 11.85 18.34
C GLN A 71 -0.11 12.21 18.88
N GLN A 72 -1.15 11.49 18.46
CA GLN A 72 -2.52 11.74 18.90
C GLN A 72 -2.67 11.53 20.42
N ALA A 73 -2.02 10.51 20.98
CA ALA A 73 -2.02 10.27 22.42
C ALA A 73 -1.33 11.41 23.18
N ALA A 74 -0.20 11.92 22.67
CA ALA A 74 0.50 13.05 23.25
C ALA A 74 -0.33 14.34 23.18
N GLU A 75 -0.95 14.63 22.02
CA GLU A 75 -1.84 15.79 21.86
C GLU A 75 -3.04 15.72 22.80
N ALA A 76 -3.70 14.56 22.91
CA ALA A 76 -4.82 14.37 23.83
C ALA A 76 -4.38 14.54 25.30
N HIS A 77 -3.16 14.10 25.65
CA HIS A 77 -2.61 14.29 26.99
C HIS A 77 -2.34 15.77 27.29
N ILE A 78 -1.73 16.51 26.36
CA ILE A 78 -1.50 17.95 26.49
C ILE A 78 -2.82 18.71 26.58
N GLN A 79 -3.79 18.41 25.73
CA GLN A 79 -5.13 19.01 25.80
C GLN A 79 -5.78 18.77 27.17
N ARG A 80 -5.65 17.54 27.70
CA ARG A 80 -6.15 17.22 29.05
C ARG A 80 -5.46 18.06 30.12
N LEU A 81 -4.13 18.20 30.11
CA LEU A 81 -3.39 19.04 31.06
C LEU A 81 -3.72 20.54 30.92
N ALA A 82 -4.00 21.00 29.70
CA ALA A 82 -4.35 22.39 29.41
C ALA A 82 -5.81 22.73 29.76
N MET A 83 -6.69 21.75 29.89
CA MET A 83 -8.10 21.93 30.26
C MET A 83 -8.45 21.48 31.67
N PHE A 84 -7.68 20.56 32.27
CA PHE A 84 -7.97 19.96 33.57
C PHE A 84 -6.73 20.00 34.48
N ASP A 85 -6.93 20.36 35.75
CA ASP A 85 -5.87 20.33 36.77
C ASP A 85 -5.53 18.88 37.17
N GLY A 86 -4.26 18.49 37.03
CA GLY A 86 -3.79 17.11 37.09
C GLY A 86 -3.93 16.42 38.45
N LEU A 87 -4.19 17.17 39.52
CA LEU A 87 -4.39 16.62 40.88
C LEU A 87 -5.88 16.41 41.22
N THR A 88 -6.80 17.08 40.53
CA THR A 88 -8.23 17.13 40.89
C THR A 88 -9.18 16.67 39.78
N GLY A 89 -8.74 16.65 38.52
CA GLY A 89 -9.60 16.30 37.38
C GLY A 89 -10.67 17.36 37.06
N LEU A 90 -10.60 18.53 37.71
CA LEU A 90 -11.52 19.64 37.52
C LEU A 90 -11.05 20.56 36.38
N PRO A 91 -11.98 21.30 35.74
CA PRO A 91 -11.64 22.33 34.76
C PRO A 91 -10.59 23.28 35.34
N ASN A 92 -9.49 23.50 34.61
CA ASN A 92 -8.48 24.43 35.09
C ASN A 92 -9.05 25.86 35.13
N ARG A 93 -8.34 26.75 35.83
CA ARG A 93 -8.78 28.15 36.02
C ARG A 93 -9.00 28.90 34.70
N HIS A 94 -8.31 28.51 33.62
CA HIS A 94 -8.50 29.08 32.29
C HIS A 94 -9.84 28.65 31.68
N LEU A 95 -10.16 27.36 31.68
CA LEU A 95 -11.43 26.83 31.14
C LEU A 95 -12.63 27.34 31.95
N LEU A 96 -12.47 27.45 33.27
CA LEU A 96 -13.49 28.00 34.16
C LEU A 96 -13.72 29.50 33.88
N ALA A 97 -12.66 30.27 33.66
CA ALA A 97 -12.76 31.70 33.29
C ALA A 97 -13.40 31.91 31.90
N ASP A 98 -13.04 31.10 30.91
CA ASP A 98 -13.60 31.19 29.56
C ASP A 98 -15.11 30.86 29.55
N ARG A 99 -15.50 29.78 30.24
CA ARG A 99 -16.91 29.40 30.43
C ARG A 99 -17.69 30.43 31.23
N ALA A 100 -17.10 31.01 32.27
CA ALA A 100 -17.73 32.09 33.04
C ALA A 100 -17.96 33.32 32.16
N THR A 101 -17.00 33.68 31.32
CA THR A 101 -17.12 34.82 30.39
C THR A 101 -18.24 34.59 29.38
N GLN A 102 -18.32 33.41 28.75
CA GLN A 102 -19.43 33.06 27.86
C GLN A 102 -20.79 33.11 28.57
N ALA A 103 -20.88 32.55 29.78
CA ALA A 103 -22.14 32.53 30.53
C ALA A 103 -22.60 33.95 30.91
N ILE A 104 -21.66 34.83 31.28
CA ILE A 104 -21.91 36.24 31.56
C ILE A 104 -22.42 36.95 30.30
N ASP A 105 -21.79 36.75 29.14
CA ASP A 105 -22.23 37.35 27.88
C ASP A 105 -23.63 36.90 27.47
N ILE A 106 -23.97 35.62 27.67
CA ILE A 106 -25.29 35.08 27.37
C ILE A 106 -26.34 35.69 28.31
N ALA A 107 -26.06 35.72 29.61
CA ALA A 107 -26.94 36.32 30.63
C ALA A 107 -27.19 37.81 30.36
N HIS A 108 -26.15 38.56 29.97
CA HIS A 108 -26.26 39.97 29.59
C HIS A 108 -27.16 40.19 28.38
N ARG A 109 -27.13 39.29 27.39
CA ARG A 109 -27.98 39.38 26.20
C ARG A 109 -29.43 38.99 26.46
N GLY A 110 -29.66 38.03 27.35
CA GLY A 110 -31.00 37.55 27.72
C GLY A 110 -31.69 38.34 28.84
N ALA A 111 -30.95 39.22 29.54
CA ALA A 111 -31.39 39.85 30.80
C ALA A 111 -31.83 38.83 31.87
N GLU A 112 -31.21 37.64 31.86
CA GLU A 112 -31.47 36.58 32.84
C GLU A 112 -30.35 36.56 33.91
N PRO A 113 -30.68 36.34 35.19
CA PRO A 113 -29.68 36.26 36.25
C PRO A 113 -28.86 34.97 36.16
N LEU A 114 -27.53 35.11 36.23
CA LEU A 114 -26.57 34.00 36.29
C LEU A 114 -26.10 33.76 37.73
N ALA A 115 -26.05 32.49 38.16
CA ALA A 115 -25.48 32.10 39.44
C ALA A 115 -24.33 31.08 39.24
N VAL A 116 -23.30 31.15 40.07
CA VAL A 116 -22.13 30.26 40.09
C VAL A 116 -21.96 29.71 41.51
N LEU A 117 -21.66 28.42 41.65
CA LEU A 117 -21.42 27.70 42.91
C LEU A 117 -19.95 27.27 43.04
#